data_AF-A0A1Y0Y237-F1
#
_entry.id   AF-A0A1Y0Y237-F1
#
_cell.length_a   1.000
_cell.length_b   1.000
_cell.length_c   1.000
_cell.angle_alpha   90.00
_cell.angle_beta   90.00
_cell.angle_gamma   90.00
#
_symmetry.space_group_name_H-M   'P 1'
#
loop_
_entity.id
_entity.type
_entity.pdbx_description
1 polymer ?
#
loop_
_entity_poly.entity_id
_entity_poly.type
_entity_poly.pdbx_seq_one_letter_code
_entity_poly.pdbx_strand_id
1 'polypeptide(L)'
;MTVTDDQSISPTQALQDLRRSIDNIDSALVSMLAERFRCTKAVGALKARYNMPPADPAREAQQIARLRKLAEDAHLDPDFAEKFLNFIIHEVIRHHEAIARQTAAALKA
;
A
#
# COMPACT_ATOMS: atom_id res chain seq x y z
N MET A 1 -32.25 36.36 -23.85
CA MET A 1 -31.75 36.81 -22.54
C MET A 1 -30.36 36.25 -22.40
N THR A 2 -29.41 37.13 -22.14
CA THR A 2 -27.97 37.03 -22.39
C THR A 2 -27.31 35.76 -21.87
N VAL A 3 -26.55 35.11 -22.76
CA VAL A 3 -25.43 34.22 -22.42
C VAL A 3 -24.46 35.02 -21.55
N THR A 4 -24.49 34.80 -20.24
CA THR A 4 -23.51 35.42 -19.33
C THR A 4 -22.30 34.50 -19.25
N ASP A 5 -21.33 34.83 -20.11
CA ASP A 5 -19.90 34.86 -19.79
C ASP A 5 -19.40 33.75 -18.86
N ASP A 6 -18.99 32.66 -19.50
CA ASP A 6 -18.13 31.61 -18.96
C ASP A 6 -16.84 32.23 -18.41
N GLN A 7 -16.85 32.56 -17.12
CA GLN A 7 -15.65 32.88 -16.36
C GLN A 7 -14.85 31.58 -16.19
N SER A 8 -14.14 31.21 -17.26
CA SER A 8 -13.22 30.09 -17.33
C SER A 8 -12.27 30.15 -16.14
N ILE A 9 -12.30 29.14 -15.28
CA ILE A 9 -11.35 28.98 -14.17
C ILE A 9 -9.93 29.18 -14.72
N SER A 10 -9.13 30.06 -14.10
CA SER A 10 -7.75 30.25 -14.58
C SER A 10 -6.99 28.92 -14.48
N PRO A 11 -6.08 28.61 -15.43
CA PRO A 11 -5.31 27.37 -15.39
C PRO A 11 -4.60 27.13 -14.04
N THR A 12 -4.16 28.20 -13.39
CA THR A 12 -3.54 28.16 -12.05
C THR A 12 -4.52 27.70 -10.97
N GLN A 13 -5.76 28.19 -10.98
CA GLN A 13 -6.79 27.77 -10.02
C GLN A 13 -7.18 26.31 -10.25
N ALA A 14 -7.42 25.89 -11.49
CA ALA A 14 -7.73 24.50 -11.82
C ALA A 14 -6.61 23.55 -11.37
N LEU A 15 -5.34 23.93 -11.58
CA LEU A 15 -4.18 23.18 -11.12
C LEU A 15 -4.13 23.07 -9.58
N GLN A 16 -4.42 24.15 -8.87
CA GLN A 16 -4.45 24.14 -7.41
C GLN A 16 -5.56 23.23 -6.87
N ASP A 17 -6.72 23.21 -7.51
CA ASP A 17 -7.86 22.38 -7.11
C ASP A 17 -7.56 20.88 -7.29
N LEU A 18 -6.92 20.52 -8.41
CA LEU A 18 -6.44 19.16 -8.66
C LEU A 18 -5.40 18.74 -7.63
N ARG A 19 -4.45 19.62 -7.29
CA ARG A 19 -3.42 19.33 -6.27
C ARG A 19 -4.02 19.11 -4.89
N ARG A 20 -5.01 19.91 -4.47
CA ARG A 20 -5.72 19.66 -3.21
C ARG A 20 -6.41 18.29 -3.20
N SER A 21 -6.92 17.85 -4.34
CA SER A 21 -7.53 16.52 -4.47
C SER A 21 -6.48 15.41 -4.35
N ILE A 22 -5.29 15.61 -4.95
CA ILE A 22 -4.15 14.68 -4.81
C ILE A 22 -3.69 14.60 -3.35
N ASP A 23 -3.52 15.72 -2.66
CA ASP A 23 -3.09 15.76 -1.25
C ASP A 23 -4.06 14.99 -0.33
N ASN A 24 -5.36 15.07 -0.61
CA ASN A 24 -6.38 14.32 0.11
C ASN A 24 -6.28 12.81 -0.16
N ILE A 25 -6.05 12.41 -1.42
CA ILE A 25 -5.84 11.01 -1.79
C ILE A 25 -4.58 10.46 -1.11
N ASP A 26 -3.49 11.22 -1.12
CA ASP A 26 -2.23 10.83 -0.49
C ASP A 26 -2.39 10.61 1.03
N SER A 27 -3.16 11.48 1.69
CA SER A 27 -3.51 11.32 3.10
C SER A 27 -4.28 10.03 3.38
N ALA A 28 -5.22 9.67 2.49
CA ALA A 28 -5.96 8.41 2.57
C ALA A 28 -5.04 7.20 2.30
N LEU A 29 -4.15 7.29 1.32
CA LEU A 29 -3.18 6.23 1.00
C LEU A 29 -2.27 5.93 2.19
N VAL A 30 -1.73 6.96 2.85
CA VAL A 30 -0.89 6.80 4.05
C VAL A 30 -1.66 6.14 5.19
N SER A 31 -2.90 6.57 5.41
CA SER A 31 -3.76 5.99 6.46
C SER A 31 -4.06 4.51 6.20
N MET A 32 -4.37 4.14 4.95
CA MET A 32 -4.62 2.74 4.56
C MET A 32 -3.36 1.89 4.63
N LEU A 33 -2.20 2.43 4.27
CA LEU A 33 -0.91 1.76 4.45
C LEU A 33 -0.61 1.52 5.92
N ALA A 34 -0.84 2.50 6.80
CA ALA A 34 -0.64 2.34 8.23
C ALA A 34 -1.46 1.16 8.79
N GLU A 35 -2.73 1.06 8.43
CA GLU A 35 -3.59 -0.06 8.81
C GLU A 35 -3.12 -1.38 8.21
N ARG A 36 -2.71 -1.39 6.94
CA ARG A 36 -2.14 -2.58 6.29
C ARG A 36 -0.89 -3.06 7.03
N PHE A 37 0.00 -2.15 7.43
CA PHE A 37 1.21 -2.47 8.17
C PHE A 37 0.93 -2.92 9.62
N ARG A 38 -0.12 -2.39 10.26
CA ARG A 38 -0.59 -2.92 11.56
C ARG A 38 -0.98 -4.38 11.45
N CYS A 39 -1.75 -4.74 10.41
CA CYS A 39 -2.14 -6.12 10.15
C CYS A 39 -0.94 -7.02 9.85
N THR A 40 0.00 -6.58 8.99
CA THR A 40 1.17 -7.40 8.65
C THR A 40 2.12 -7.57 9.83
N LYS A 41 2.24 -6.60 10.74
CA LYS A 41 2.98 -6.78 12.01
C LYS A 41 2.36 -7.86 12.89
N ALA A 42 1.03 -7.89 13.01
CA ALA A 42 0.34 -8.95 13.73
C ALA A 42 0.56 -10.34 13.10
N VAL A 43 0.54 -10.42 11.76
CA VAL A 43 0.91 -11.65 11.02
C VAL A 43 2.36 -12.03 11.31
N GLY A 44 3.29 -11.08 11.34
CA GLY A 44 4.70 -11.33 11.66
C GLY A 44 4.91 -11.88 13.07
N ALA A 45 4.22 -11.31 14.06
CA ALA A 45 4.23 -11.82 15.44
C ALA A 45 3.64 -13.23 15.54
N LEU A 46 2.54 -13.50 14.82
CA LEU A 46 1.95 -14.83 14.73
C LEU A 46 2.95 -15.83 14.12
N LYS A 47 3.53 -15.49 12.96
CA LYS A 47 4.52 -16.33 12.29
C LYS A 47 5.72 -16.64 13.19
N ALA A 48 6.27 -15.63 13.85
CA ALA A 48 7.39 -15.79 14.78
C ALA A 48 7.04 -16.72 15.95
N ARG A 49 5.87 -16.55 16.57
CA ARG A 49 5.40 -17.38 17.69
C ARG A 49 5.30 -18.87 17.33
N TYR A 50 4.88 -19.17 16.10
CA TYR A 50 4.67 -20.54 15.62
C TYR A 50 5.80 -21.03 14.70
N ASN A 51 6.96 -20.36 14.71
CA ASN A 51 8.14 -20.72 13.91
C ASN A 51 7.85 -20.89 12.41
N MET A 52 6.95 -20.06 11.86
CA MET A 52 6.62 -20.02 10.44
C MET A 52 7.58 -19.09 9.69
N PRO A 53 7.86 -19.37 8.40
CA PRO A 53 8.77 -18.55 7.61
C PRO A 53 8.21 -17.13 7.37
N PRO A 54 9.07 -16.09 7.45
CA PRO A 54 8.71 -14.70 7.14
C PRO A 54 8.12 -14.53 5.73
N ALA A 55 8.79 -15.10 4.72
CA ALA A 55 8.35 -15.12 3.34
C ALA A 55 7.35 -16.26 3.06
N ASP A 56 6.46 -16.05 2.10
CA ASP A 56 5.50 -17.07 1.63
C ASP A 56 5.28 -16.87 0.12
N PRO A 57 6.12 -17.48 -0.73
CA PRO A 57 6.09 -17.27 -2.17
C PRO A 57 4.74 -17.59 -2.82
N ALA A 58 4.03 -18.60 -2.30
CA ALA A 58 2.71 -18.97 -2.79
C ALA A 58 1.68 -17.88 -2.49
N ARG A 59 1.71 -17.32 -1.26
CA ARG A 59 0.85 -16.20 -0.90
C ARG A 59 1.20 -14.93 -1.67
N GLU A 60 2.47 -14.66 -1.89
CA GLU A 60 2.96 -13.50 -2.66
C GLU A 60 2.46 -13.54 -4.11
N ALA A 61 2.60 -14.68 -4.79
CA ALA A 61 2.08 -14.87 -6.15
C ALA A 61 0.57 -14.65 -6.24
N GLN A 62 -0.21 -15.13 -5.26
CA GLN A 62 -1.66 -14.87 -5.20
C GLN A 62 -2.00 -13.39 -4.99
N GLN A 63 -1.21 -12.68 -4.19
CA GLN A 63 -1.42 -11.24 -3.98
C GLN A 63 -1.14 -10.45 -5.27
N ILE A 64 -0.08 -10.80 -5.99
CA ILE A 64 0.27 -10.18 -7.28
C ILE A 64 -0.86 -10.41 -8.28
N ALA A 65 -1.27 -11.66 -8.50
CA ALA A 65 -2.34 -11.99 -9.44
C ALA A 65 -3.65 -11.23 -9.13
N ARG A 66 -4.04 -11.21 -7.84
CA ARG A 66 -5.22 -10.45 -7.40
C ARG A 66 -5.09 -8.96 -7.63
N LEU A 67 -3.92 -8.37 -7.34
CA LEU A 67 -3.73 -6.92 -7.47
C LEU A 67 -3.66 -6.48 -8.92
N ARG A 68 -3.04 -7.27 -9.81
CA ARG A 68 -3.06 -7.01 -11.25
C ARG A 68 -4.50 -6.90 -11.76
N LYS A 69 -5.36 -7.85 -11.40
CA LYS A 69 -6.79 -7.80 -11.74
C LYS A 69 -7.48 -6.53 -11.21
N LEU A 70 -7.24 -6.16 -9.94
CA LEU A 70 -7.81 -4.94 -9.37
C LEU A 70 -7.31 -3.67 -10.07
N ALA A 71 -6.08 -3.67 -10.56
CA ALA A 71 -5.53 -2.55 -11.33
C ALA A 71 -6.22 -2.43 -12.69
N GLU A 72 -6.41 -3.56 -13.40
CA GLU A 72 -7.16 -3.61 -14.66
C GLU A 72 -8.59 -3.08 -14.50
N ASP A 73 -9.30 -3.57 -13.47
CA ASP A 73 -10.68 -3.14 -13.15
C ASP A 73 -10.77 -1.64 -12.81
N ALA A 74 -9.68 -1.05 -12.29
CA ALA A 74 -9.58 0.36 -11.92
C ALA A 74 -8.94 1.25 -13.00
N HIS A 75 -8.65 0.70 -14.19
CA HIS A 75 -7.93 1.39 -15.26
C HIS A 75 -6.54 1.92 -14.86
N LEU A 76 -5.86 1.22 -13.95
CA LEU A 76 -4.48 1.45 -13.54
C LEU A 76 -3.56 0.44 -14.24
N ASP A 77 -2.35 0.87 -14.62
CA ASP A 77 -1.33 -0.02 -15.18
C ASP A 77 -1.03 -1.20 -14.22
N PRO A 78 -1.30 -2.47 -14.62
CA PRO A 78 -1.07 -3.64 -13.79
C PRO A 78 0.40 -3.84 -13.43
N ASP A 79 1.32 -3.43 -14.30
CA ASP A 79 2.76 -3.55 -14.06
C ASP A 79 3.23 -2.55 -13.01
N PHE A 80 2.66 -1.34 -13.01
CA PHE A 80 2.85 -0.38 -11.93
C PHE A 80 2.31 -0.91 -10.59
N ALA A 81 1.09 -1.45 -10.58
CA ALA A 81 0.48 -2.00 -9.37
C ALA A 81 1.30 -3.16 -8.78
N GLU A 82 1.82 -4.04 -9.63
CA GLU A 82 2.71 -5.12 -9.22
C GLU A 82 4.03 -4.58 -8.64
N LYS A 83 4.69 -3.61 -9.29
CA LYS A 83 5.92 -2.99 -8.78
C LYS A 83 5.69 -2.38 -7.39
N PHE A 84 4.58 -1.66 -7.22
CA PHE A 84 4.20 -1.09 -5.93
C PHE A 84 3.97 -2.16 -4.87
N LEU A 85 3.24 -3.22 -5.19
CA LEU A 85 3.01 -4.32 -4.25
C LEU A 85 4.30 -5.04 -3.87
N ASN A 86 5.18 -5.30 -4.84
CA ASN A 86 6.47 -5.90 -4.60
C ASN A 86 7.26 -5.05 -3.60
N PHE A 87 7.34 -3.73 -3.80
CA PHE A 87 7.98 -2.83 -2.83
C PHE A 87 7.40 -3.00 -1.41
N ILE A 88 6.07 -3.03 -1.28
CA ILE A 88 5.41 -3.22 0.01
C ILE A 88 5.69 -4.60 0.62
N ILE A 89 5.72 -5.67 -0.19
CA ILE A 89 6.01 -7.04 0.28
C ILE A 89 7.43 -7.13 0.84
N HIS A 90 8.43 -6.56 0.16
CA HIS A 90 9.82 -6.55 0.64
C HIS A 90 9.91 -5.91 2.03
N GLU A 91 9.23 -4.78 2.24
CA GLU A 91 9.22 -4.09 3.53
C GLU A 91 8.48 -4.88 4.63
N VAL A 92 7.44 -5.63 4.27
CA VAL A 92 6.75 -6.54 5.20
C VAL A 92 7.65 -7.70 5.63
N ILE A 93 8.35 -8.33 4.69
CA ILE A 93 9.27 -9.45 4.98
C ILE A 93 10.38 -8.96 5.93
N ARG A 94 10.98 -7.80 5.64
CA ARG A 94 11.99 -7.17 6.51
C ARG A 94 11.50 -7.00 7.96
N HIS A 95 10.25 -6.58 8.14
CA HIS A 95 9.63 -6.47 9.47
C HIS A 95 9.41 -7.82 10.13
N HIS A 96 8.97 -8.84 9.38
CA HIS A 96 8.75 -10.19 9.91
C HIS A 96 10.06 -10.81 10.41
N GLU A 97 11.14 -10.66 9.66
CA GLU A 97 12.47 -11.11 10.08
C GLU A 97 12.93 -10.40 11.36
N ALA A 98 12.70 -9.09 11.48
CA ALA A 98 13.02 -8.34 12.68
C ALA A 98 12.26 -8.84 13.91
N ILE A 99 10.95 -9.09 13.76
CA ILE A 99 10.09 -9.65 14.83
C ILE A 99 10.56 -11.05 15.22
N ALA A 100 10.91 -11.90 14.25
CA ALA A 100 11.41 -13.24 14.51
C ALA A 100 12.72 -13.21 15.31
N ARG A 101 13.67 -12.33 14.94
CA ARG A 101 14.92 -12.13 15.69
C ARG A 101 14.68 -11.68 17.13
N GLN A 102 13.78 -10.72 17.34
CA GLN A 102 13.44 -10.22 18.68
C GLN A 102 12.78 -11.30 19.54
N THR A 103 11.86 -12.08 18.97
CA THR A 103 11.18 -13.19 19.66
C THR A 103 12.18 -14.27 20.07
N ALA A 104 13.10 -14.64 19.18
CA ALA A 104 14.15 -15.62 19.47
C ALA A 104 15.11 -15.14 20.58
N ALA A 105 15.41 -13.84 20.65
CA ALA A 105 16.23 -13.28 21.72
C ALA A 105 15.51 -13.34 23.08
N ALA A 106 14.20 -13.04 23.11
CA ALA A 106 13.39 -13.08 24.34
C ALA A 106 13.22 -14.51 24.90
N LEU A 107 13.21 -15.54 24.06
CA LEU A 107 13.16 -16.94 24.50
C LEU A 107 14.50 -17.47 25.05
N LYS A 108 15.61 -16.76 24.82
CA LYS A 108 16.96 -17.13 25.27
C LYS A 108 17.40 -16.40 26.54
N ALA A 109 16.67 -15.37 26.95
CA ALA A 109 16.89 -14.58 28.17
C ALA A 109 16.10 -15.17 29.34
#